data_AF-A0A2Z6QGR8-F1
#
_entry.id   AF-A0A2Z6QGR8-F1
#
_cell.length_a   1.000
_cell.length_b   1.000
_cell.length_c   1.000
_cell.angle_alpha   90.00
_cell.angle_beta   90.00
_cell.angle_gamma   90.00
#
_symmetry.space_group_name_H-M   'P 1'
#
loop_
_entity.id
_entity.type
_entity.pdbx_description
1 polymer ?
#
loop_
_entity_poly.entity_id
_entity_poly.type
_entity_poly.pdbx_seq_one_letter_code
_entity_poly.pdbx_strand_id
1 'polypeptide(L)'
;MSTDNNNTGLPKFRIKRVNNENNNNNNNNNNNTLNTLKKFYKNNKSSSVVRLPKLQVIPKDFEIAKKVNLKQDLGRMLSNEHPKEPTIDEKVQFWIQKKDQMKKILYFNTLAKFATLTRPNLTRGGILADDMGLDKMIQMIALIAFKPAINLDSTYSKTTLIHQEIL
;
A
#
# COMPACT_ATOMS: atom_id res chain seq x y z
N MET A 1 -44.69 8.48 18.09
CA MET A 1 -44.22 7.99 16.77
C MET A 1 -43.31 9.07 16.21
N SER A 2 -41.99 8.89 16.34
CA SER A 2 -40.97 9.76 15.71
C SER A 2 -39.94 8.83 15.10
N THR A 3 -39.80 8.88 13.78
CA THR A 3 -38.81 8.10 13.02
C THR A 3 -37.69 9.04 12.62
N ASP A 4 -36.59 9.03 13.36
CA ASP A 4 -35.36 9.75 13.01
C ASP A 4 -34.53 8.88 12.06
N ASN A 5 -34.67 9.17 10.77
CA ASN A 5 -33.96 8.56 9.66
C ASN A 5 -32.54 9.17 9.54
N ASN A 6 -31.63 8.60 10.33
CA ASN A 6 -30.20 8.91 10.26
C ASN A 6 -29.57 8.29 9.00
N ASN A 7 -29.61 9.03 7.89
CA ASN A 7 -28.83 8.72 6.70
C ASN A 7 -27.33 9.01 6.97
N THR A 8 -26.64 8.04 7.56
CA THR A 8 -25.18 8.04 7.71
C THR A 8 -24.51 7.73 6.36
N GLY A 9 -24.52 8.71 5.46
CA GLY A 9 -23.76 8.63 4.22
C GLY A 9 -22.27 8.46 4.51
N LEU A 10 -21.60 7.54 3.80
CA LEU A 10 -20.15 7.34 3.91
C LEU A 10 -19.41 8.69 3.75
N PRO A 11 -18.35 8.94 4.54
CA PRO A 11 -17.54 10.14 4.40
C PRO A 11 -16.97 10.21 2.98
N LYS A 12 -17.38 11.25 2.23
CA LYS A 12 -16.87 11.51 0.88
C LYS A 12 -15.44 12.05 0.99
N PHE A 13 -14.45 11.20 0.72
CA PHE A 13 -13.06 11.64 0.54
C PHE A 13 -12.95 12.47 -0.75
N ARG A 14 -12.95 13.80 -0.61
CA ARG A 14 -12.77 14.72 -1.74
C ARG A 14 -11.28 14.99 -1.95
N ILE A 15 -10.67 14.33 -2.94
CA ILE A 15 -9.33 14.69 -3.40
C ILE A 15 -9.44 16.03 -4.13
N LYS A 16 -8.89 17.10 -3.54
CA LYS A 16 -8.79 18.40 -4.22
C LYS A 16 -7.69 18.28 -5.28
N ARG A 17 -8.08 18.31 -6.56
CA ARG A 17 -7.15 18.47 -7.67
C ARG A 17 -6.57 19.89 -7.58
N VAL A 18 -5.26 20.01 -7.39
CA VAL A 18 -4.59 21.32 -7.47
C VAL A 18 -4.44 21.64 -8.95
N ASN A 19 -5.28 22.54 -9.45
CA ASN A 19 -5.09 23.12 -10.77
C ASN A 19 -3.92 24.11 -10.65
N ASN A 20 -2.79 23.76 -11.26
CA ASN A 20 -1.71 24.71 -11.43
C ASN A 20 -2.11 25.62 -12.59
N GLU A 21 -2.95 26.62 -12.31
CA GLU A 21 -3.25 27.66 -13.29
C GLU A 21 -1.94 28.37 -13.60
N ASN A 22 -1.49 28.22 -14.84
CA ASN A 22 -0.34 28.92 -15.40
C ASN A 22 -0.64 30.43 -15.48
N ASN A 23 -0.61 31.10 -14.33
CA ASN A 23 -0.42 32.55 -14.29
C ASN A 23 1.06 32.80 -14.60
N ASN A 24 1.34 33.11 -15.87
CA ASN A 24 2.66 33.37 -16.46
C ASN A 24 3.39 34.61 -15.92
N ASN A 25 3.13 35.03 -14.67
CA ASN A 25 3.75 36.19 -14.03
C ASN A 25 4.43 35.85 -12.70
N ASN A 26 5.06 34.69 -12.53
CA ASN A 26 5.89 34.38 -11.34
C ASN A 26 6.93 33.27 -11.59
N ASN A 27 8.03 33.59 -12.29
CA ASN A 27 9.16 32.67 -12.49
C ASN A 27 9.86 32.26 -11.18
N ASN A 28 9.67 33.00 -10.08
CA ASN A 28 10.28 32.68 -8.78
C ASN A 28 9.51 31.62 -7.97
N ASN A 29 8.20 31.48 -8.16
CA ASN A 29 7.38 30.54 -7.38
C ASN A 29 7.43 29.11 -7.92
N ASN A 30 7.56 28.94 -9.24
CA ASN A 30 7.60 27.62 -9.88
C ASN A 30 8.86 26.82 -9.49
N ASN A 31 9.98 27.51 -9.29
CA ASN A 31 11.24 26.88 -8.87
C ASN A 31 11.16 26.29 -7.45
N ASN A 32 10.49 26.99 -6.53
CA ASN A 32 10.32 26.55 -5.15
C ASN A 32 9.42 25.31 -5.05
N THR A 33 8.34 25.26 -5.83
CA THR A 33 7.42 24.12 -5.87
C THR A 33 8.09 22.89 -6.50
N LEU A 34 8.80 23.06 -7.61
CA LEU A 34 9.53 21.98 -8.27
C LEU A 34 10.63 21.41 -7.36
N ASN A 35 11.35 22.26 -6.63
CA ASN A 35 12.36 21.84 -5.67
C ASN A 35 11.75 21.11 -4.48
N THR A 36 10.58 21.56 -4.01
CA THR A 36 9.83 20.89 -2.94
C THR A 36 9.35 19.51 -3.37
N LEU A 37 8.82 19.38 -4.59
CA LEU A 37 8.38 18.10 -5.13
C LEU A 37 9.55 17.13 -5.35
N LYS A 38 10.66 17.62 -5.92
CA LYS A 38 11.89 16.83 -6.07
C LYS A 38 12.43 16.36 -4.72
N LYS A 39 12.41 17.24 -3.70
CA LYS A 39 12.81 16.91 -2.33
C LYS A 39 11.89 15.86 -1.72
N PHE A 40 10.57 16.00 -1.89
CA PHE A 40 9.60 15.02 -1.43
C PHE A 40 9.83 13.66 -2.09
N TYR A 41 9.99 13.62 -3.41
CA TYR A 41 10.26 12.39 -4.15
C TYR A 41 11.58 11.73 -3.70
N LYS A 42 12.66 12.50 -3.55
CA LYS A 42 13.96 12.00 -3.09
C LYS A 42 13.88 11.39 -1.68
N ASN A 43 13.15 12.04 -0.77
CA ASN A 43 12.99 11.55 0.59
C ASN A 43 12.21 10.23 0.64
N ASN A 44 11.16 10.08 -0.15
CA ASN A 44 10.32 8.88 -0.15
C ASN A 44 10.92 7.72 -0.96
N LYS A 45 11.67 7.98 -2.05
CA LYS A 45 12.34 6.93 -2.81
C LYS A 45 13.48 6.28 -2.04
N SER A 46 14.20 7.06 -1.21
CA SER A 46 15.33 6.53 -0.43
C SER A 46 14.91 5.58 0.69
N SER A 47 13.70 5.70 1.23
CA SER A 47 13.22 4.85 2.33
C SER A 47 12.71 3.49 1.84
N SER A 48 12.22 3.40 0.59
CA SER A 48 11.64 2.18 0.03
C SER A 48 12.66 1.15 -0.49
N VAL A 49 13.91 1.54 -0.71
CA VAL A 49 14.93 0.70 -1.39
C VAL A 49 15.74 -0.16 -0.41
N VAL A 50 15.79 0.18 0.88
CA VAL A 50 16.90 -0.25 1.76
C VAL A 50 16.85 -1.72 2.21
N ARG A 51 15.76 -2.47 2.06
CA ARG A 51 15.72 -3.93 2.38
C ARG A 51 14.47 -4.58 1.77
N LEU A 52 14.54 -4.93 0.49
CA LEU A 52 13.39 -5.52 -0.21
C LEU A 52 13.40 -7.05 -0.08
N PRO A 53 12.27 -7.67 0.34
CA PRO A 53 12.14 -9.11 0.31
C PRO A 53 12.17 -9.58 -1.16
N LYS A 54 13.18 -10.37 -1.51
CA LYS A 54 13.26 -11.01 -2.83
C LYS A 54 12.40 -12.26 -2.82
N LEU A 55 11.57 -12.43 -3.84
CA LEU A 55 10.93 -13.72 -4.11
C LEU A 55 11.99 -14.80 -4.34
N GLN A 56 11.99 -15.82 -3.48
CA GLN A 56 12.87 -16.99 -3.62
C GLN A 56 12.30 -17.98 -4.65
N VAL A 57 10.98 -17.96 -4.88
CA VAL A 57 10.30 -18.85 -5.82
C VAL A 57 9.57 -18.00 -6.85
N ILE A 58 9.90 -18.21 -8.12
CA ILE A 58 9.19 -17.65 -9.27
C ILE A 58 8.43 -18.82 -9.89
N PRO A 59 7.14 -18.68 -10.23
CA PRO A 59 6.42 -19.71 -10.96
C PRO A 59 7.18 -20.02 -12.24
N LYS A 60 7.40 -21.30 -12.54
CA LYS A 60 8.17 -21.75 -13.72
C LYS A 60 7.62 -21.16 -15.03
N ASP A 61 6.35 -20.79 -15.04
CA ASP A 61 5.61 -20.33 -16.21
C ASP A 61 5.82 -18.84 -16.53
N PHE A 62 6.59 -18.11 -15.71
CA PHE A 62 6.81 -16.67 -15.91
C PHE A 62 8.31 -16.34 -16.07
N GLU A 63 8.87 -16.74 -17.21
CA GLU A 63 10.27 -16.43 -17.62
C GLU A 63 10.59 -14.93 -17.55
N ILE A 64 9.60 -14.07 -17.79
CA ILE A 64 9.72 -12.59 -17.73
C ILE A 64 10.01 -12.10 -16.29
N ALA A 65 9.62 -12.85 -15.25
CA ALA A 65 9.90 -12.55 -13.85
C ALA A 65 11.36 -12.79 -13.43
N LYS A 66 12.24 -13.21 -14.36
CA LYS A 66 13.68 -13.34 -14.08
C LYS A 66 14.38 -11.99 -13.88
N LYS A 67 13.82 -10.87 -14.33
CA LYS A 67 14.38 -9.51 -14.10
C LYS A 67 14.41 -9.19 -12.60
N VAL A 68 15.58 -8.80 -12.07
CA VAL A 68 15.82 -8.62 -10.63
C VAL A 68 14.85 -7.64 -9.97
N ASN A 69 14.57 -6.50 -10.61
CA ASN A 69 13.68 -5.47 -10.08
C ASN A 69 12.25 -6.00 -9.91
N LEU A 70 11.74 -6.68 -10.94
CA LEU A 70 10.40 -7.30 -10.94
C LEU A 70 10.24 -8.31 -9.79
N LYS A 71 11.26 -9.11 -9.45
CA LYS A 71 11.20 -10.04 -8.30
C LYS A 71 11.08 -9.32 -6.96
N GLN A 72 11.75 -8.18 -6.82
CA GLN A 72 11.72 -7.40 -5.59
C GLN A 72 10.37 -6.71 -5.42
N ASP A 73 9.88 -6.09 -6.49
CA ASP A 73 8.60 -5.40 -6.47
C ASP A 73 7.44 -6.38 -6.29
N LEU A 74 7.47 -7.52 -7.00
CA LEU A 74 6.47 -8.57 -6.84
C LEU A 74 6.49 -9.17 -5.43
N GLY A 75 7.68 -9.39 -4.85
CA GLY A 75 7.81 -9.85 -3.46
C GLY A 75 7.21 -8.87 -2.46
N ARG A 76 7.43 -7.57 -2.68
CA ARG A 76 6.81 -6.49 -1.90
C ARG A 76 5.29 -6.51 -2.05
N MET A 77 4.77 -6.60 -3.27
CA MET A 77 3.33 -6.64 -3.53
C MET A 77 2.66 -7.82 -2.82
N LEU A 78 3.25 -9.01 -2.86
CA LEU A 78 2.72 -10.20 -2.19
C LEU A 78 2.76 -10.09 -0.67
N SER A 79 3.86 -9.57 -0.11
CA SER A 79 3.96 -9.33 1.34
C SER A 79 2.95 -8.32 1.85
N ASN A 80 2.58 -7.35 1.01
CA ASN A 80 1.56 -6.34 1.32
C ASN A 80 0.14 -6.87 1.09
N GLU A 81 -0.05 -7.82 0.17
CA GLU A 81 -1.34 -8.50 -0.02
C GLU A 81 -1.68 -9.40 1.19
N HIS A 82 -0.66 -9.98 1.83
CA HIS A 82 -0.80 -10.85 3.00
C HIS A 82 0.06 -10.32 4.15
N PRO A 83 -0.33 -9.19 4.77
CA PRO A 83 0.44 -8.62 5.86
C PRO A 83 0.52 -9.59 7.02
N LYS A 84 1.72 -9.74 7.61
CA LYS A 84 1.93 -10.56 8.80
C LYS A 84 1.24 -9.95 10.01
N GLU A 85 0.94 -10.79 11.00
CA GLU A 85 0.46 -10.30 12.29
C GLU A 85 1.49 -9.39 12.96
N PRO A 86 1.06 -8.28 13.58
CA PRO A 86 1.94 -7.52 14.46
C PRO A 86 2.37 -8.40 15.62
N THR A 87 3.63 -8.29 16.01
CA THR A 87 4.21 -9.00 17.17
C THR A 87 4.62 -7.98 18.22
N ILE A 88 5.14 -8.43 19.37
CA ILE A 88 5.65 -7.54 20.43
C ILE A 88 6.85 -6.73 19.93
N ASP A 89 7.69 -7.35 19.10
CA ASP A 89 8.92 -6.73 18.59
C ASP A 89 8.74 -6.10 17.20
N GLU A 90 7.80 -6.63 16.41
CA GLU A 90 7.60 -6.22 15.02
C GLU A 90 6.31 -5.42 14.86
N LYS A 91 6.48 -4.15 14.49
CA LYS A 91 5.38 -3.21 14.20
C LYS A 91 4.89 -3.42 12.76
N VAL A 92 3.59 -3.67 12.59
CA VAL A 92 2.94 -3.81 11.28
C VAL A 92 1.82 -2.78 11.16
N GLN A 93 1.86 -1.92 10.13
CA GLN A 93 0.80 -0.92 9.85
C GLN A 93 0.37 -0.11 11.08
N PHE A 94 1.35 0.38 11.85
CA PHE A 94 1.13 1.12 13.10
C PHE A 94 0.68 0.30 14.31
N TRP A 95 0.44 -1.00 14.15
CA TRP A 95 0.08 -1.92 15.22
C TRP A 95 1.28 -2.65 15.81
N ILE A 96 1.26 -2.85 17.12
CA ILE A 96 2.22 -3.66 17.87
C ILE A 96 1.48 -4.44 18.95
N GLN A 97 1.92 -5.65 19.27
CA GLN A 97 1.35 -6.38 20.41
C GLN A 97 1.97 -5.89 21.72
N LYS A 98 1.15 -5.80 22.77
CA LYS A 98 1.59 -5.54 24.14
C LYS A 98 0.96 -6.56 25.07
N LYS A 99 1.67 -6.91 26.14
CA LYS A 99 1.12 -7.72 27.22
C LYS A 99 0.54 -6.80 28.29
N ASP A 100 -0.69 -7.07 28.70
CA ASP A 100 -1.30 -6.40 29.85
C ASP A 100 -0.70 -6.89 31.18
N GLN A 101 -1.06 -6.24 32.29
CA GLN A 101 -0.79 -6.67 33.66
C GLN A 101 -1.25 -8.13 33.91
N MET A 102 -2.33 -8.55 33.26
CA MET A 102 -2.85 -9.93 33.30
C MET A 102 -2.21 -10.88 32.26
N LYS A 103 -1.10 -10.49 31.62
CA LYS A 103 -0.43 -11.23 30.51
C LYS A 103 -1.30 -11.49 29.27
N LYS A 104 -2.43 -10.79 29.10
CA LYS A 104 -3.24 -10.86 27.88
C LYS A 104 -2.60 -10.05 26.76
N ILE A 105 -2.74 -10.53 25.51
CA ILE A 105 -2.26 -9.80 24.32
C ILE A 105 -3.26 -8.70 23.98
N LEU A 106 -2.78 -7.46 23.89
CA LEU A 106 -3.48 -6.32 23.33
C LEU A 106 -2.77 -5.82 22.08
N TYR A 107 -3.53 -5.34 21.13
CA TYR A 107 -3.01 -4.67 19.94
C TYR A 107 -3.05 -3.16 20.17
N PHE A 108 -1.89 -2.52 20.13
CA PHE A 108 -1.76 -1.08 20.35
C PHE A 108 -1.48 -0.36 19.03
N ASN A 109 -2.31 0.63 18.69
CA ASN A 109 -2.07 1.51 17.55
C ASN A 109 -1.17 2.67 17.97
N THR A 110 0.06 2.68 17.46
CA THR A 110 1.07 3.70 17.79
C THR A 110 0.74 5.09 17.27
N LEU A 111 -0.07 5.22 16.21
CA LEU A 111 -0.43 6.51 15.62
C LEU A 111 -1.64 7.12 16.34
N ALA A 112 -2.69 6.32 16.53
CA ALA A 112 -3.94 6.75 17.15
C ALA A 112 -3.94 6.63 18.69
N LYS A 113 -2.89 6.02 19.28
CA LYS A 113 -2.67 5.89 20.73
C LYS A 113 -3.79 5.15 21.50
N PHE A 114 -4.43 4.17 20.88
CA PHE A 114 -5.42 3.31 21.55
C PHE A 114 -5.02 1.83 21.48
N ALA A 115 -5.61 1.02 22.36
CA ALA A 115 -5.44 -0.42 22.39
C ALA A 115 -6.78 -1.16 22.19
N THR A 116 -6.71 -2.35 21.60
CA THR A 116 -7.87 -3.24 21.48
C THR A 116 -7.47 -4.68 21.83
N LEU A 117 -8.43 -5.45 22.36
CA LEU A 117 -8.30 -6.89 22.58
C LEU A 117 -8.58 -7.68 21.29
N THR A 118 -9.41 -7.14 20.40
CA THR A 118 -9.76 -7.78 19.13
C THR A 118 -8.64 -7.57 18.13
N ARG A 119 -8.37 -8.60 17.32
CA ARG A 119 -7.35 -8.51 16.25
C ARG A 119 -7.73 -7.40 15.26
N PRO A 120 -6.84 -6.43 15.00
CA PRO A 120 -7.13 -5.35 14.06
C PRO A 120 -7.18 -5.88 12.63
N ASN A 121 -8.02 -5.27 11.80
CA ASN A 121 -8.04 -5.56 10.38
C ASN A 121 -6.85 -4.87 9.69
N LEU A 122 -5.95 -5.65 9.12
CA LEU A 122 -4.77 -5.15 8.40
C LEU A 122 -5.14 -4.89 6.94
N THR A 123 -4.74 -3.72 6.45
CA THR A 123 -4.97 -3.34 5.05
C THR A 123 -4.14 -4.23 4.12
N ARG A 124 -4.71 -4.62 3.00
CA ARG A 124 -4.05 -5.44 1.97
C ARG A 124 -3.70 -4.58 0.77
N GLY A 125 -2.61 -4.94 0.09
CA GLY A 125 -2.12 -4.22 -1.09
C GLY A 125 -1.31 -2.98 -0.73
N GLY A 126 -1.07 -2.11 -1.70
CA GLY A 126 -0.26 -0.92 -1.52
C GLY A 126 -0.09 -0.13 -2.80
N ILE A 127 0.76 0.91 -2.72
CA ILE A 127 1.03 1.82 -3.84
C ILE A 127 2.33 1.38 -4.52
N LEU A 128 2.25 1.09 -5.82
CA LEU A 128 3.40 0.86 -6.68
C LEU A 128 3.71 2.15 -7.47
N ALA A 129 4.68 2.93 -6.99
CA ALA A 129 5.03 4.25 -7.52
C ALA A 129 6.43 4.28 -8.14
N ASP A 130 6.71 3.34 -9.04
CA ASP A 130 7.97 3.35 -9.79
C ASP A 130 7.91 4.35 -10.94
N ASP A 131 9.07 4.73 -11.48
CA ASP A 131 9.16 5.56 -12.68
C ASP A 131 8.45 4.91 -13.88
N MET A 132 7.99 5.73 -14.83
CA MET A 132 7.39 5.25 -16.07
C MET A 132 8.43 4.48 -16.89
N GLY A 133 8.01 3.39 -17.56
CA GLY A 133 8.92 2.51 -18.31
C GLY A 133 9.58 1.38 -17.50
N LEU A 134 9.27 1.24 -16.21
CA LEU A 134 9.76 0.13 -15.35
C LEU A 134 8.84 -1.11 -15.35
N ASP A 135 8.14 -1.37 -16.46
CA ASP A 135 7.32 -2.57 -16.66
C ASP A 135 6.22 -2.80 -15.60
N LYS A 136 5.73 -1.74 -14.93
CA LYS A 136 4.71 -1.84 -13.85
C LYS A 136 3.47 -2.66 -14.23
N MET A 137 3.04 -2.60 -15.48
CA MET A 137 1.94 -3.42 -16.00
C MET A 137 2.27 -4.92 -15.96
N ILE A 138 3.48 -5.30 -16.39
CA ILE A 138 3.96 -6.68 -16.30
C ILE A 138 4.05 -7.11 -14.84
N GLN A 139 4.48 -6.23 -13.92
CA GLN A 139 4.46 -6.50 -12.49
C GLN A 139 3.04 -6.80 -11.98
N MET A 140 2.04 -6.03 -12.42
CA MET A 140 0.63 -6.24 -12.06
C MET A 140 0.09 -7.57 -12.59
N ILE A 141 0.36 -7.89 -13.86
CA ILE A 141 -0.04 -9.18 -14.46
C ILE A 141 0.64 -10.33 -13.71
N ALA A 142 1.94 -10.19 -13.43
CA ALA A 142 2.69 -11.18 -12.67
C ALA A 142 2.09 -11.39 -11.28
N LEU A 143 1.63 -10.34 -10.58
CA LEU A 143 0.96 -10.47 -9.29
C LEU A 143 -0.33 -11.29 -9.38
N ILE A 144 -1.17 -11.00 -10.38
CA ILE A 144 -2.44 -11.70 -10.60
C ILE A 144 -2.19 -13.17 -10.94
N ALA A 145 -1.20 -13.43 -11.80
CA ALA A 145 -0.82 -14.78 -12.22
C ALA A 145 -0.07 -15.55 -11.12
N PHE A 146 0.65 -14.86 -10.24
CA PHE A 146 1.46 -15.48 -9.19
C PHE A 146 0.61 -16.23 -8.17
N LYS A 147 -0.72 -15.99 -8.12
CA LYS A 147 -1.70 -16.68 -7.26
C LYS A 147 -1.18 -18.06 -6.85
N PRO A 148 -0.55 -18.17 -5.67
CA PRO A 148 -0.13 -19.46 -5.19
C PRO A 148 -1.41 -20.26 -4.99
N ALA A 149 -1.32 -21.59 -4.97
CA ALA A 149 -2.35 -22.44 -4.39
C ALA A 149 -2.50 -22.20 -2.87
N ILE A 150 -2.29 -20.97 -2.38
CA ILE A 150 -2.77 -20.52 -1.09
C ILE A 150 -4.29 -20.55 -1.17
N ASN A 151 -4.84 -21.45 -0.36
CA ASN A 151 -6.25 -21.63 -0.10
C ASN A 151 -6.91 -20.25 0.01
N LEU A 152 -7.51 -19.78 -1.09
CA LEU A 152 -8.18 -18.49 -1.11
C LEU A 152 -9.30 -18.62 -0.09
N ASP A 153 -9.15 -17.87 1.00
CA ASP A 153 -10.22 -17.66 1.96
C ASP A 153 -11.47 -17.29 1.15
N SER A 154 -12.52 -18.10 1.29
CA SER A 154 -13.76 -17.99 0.50
C SER A 154 -14.42 -16.62 0.65
N THR A 155 -13.99 -15.87 1.66
CA THR A 155 -14.32 -14.46 1.90
C THR A 155 -13.97 -13.54 0.73
N TYR A 156 -13.05 -13.89 -0.18
CA TYR A 156 -12.58 -12.98 -1.24
C TYR A 156 -12.92 -13.42 -2.67
N SER A 157 -13.26 -12.43 -3.50
CA SER A 157 -13.57 -12.65 -4.92
C SER A 157 -12.36 -13.10 -5.71
N LYS A 158 -12.60 -14.03 -6.65
CA LYS A 158 -11.57 -14.51 -7.58
C LYS A 158 -11.31 -13.53 -8.72
N THR A 159 -12.18 -12.52 -8.90
CA THR A 159 -12.16 -11.56 -10.00
C THR A 159 -11.25 -10.37 -9.69
N THR A 160 -10.47 -9.92 -10.68
CA THR A 160 -9.60 -8.73 -10.58
C THR A 160 -9.98 -7.74 -11.69
N LEU A 161 -10.27 -6.49 -11.32
CA LEU A 161 -10.53 -5.40 -12.27
C LEU A 161 -9.28 -4.52 -12.37
N ILE A 162 -8.80 -4.32 -13.59
CA ILE A 162 -7.73 -3.37 -13.88
C ILE A 162 -8.35 -2.21 -14.67
N HIS A 163 -8.17 -1.00 -14.16
CA HIS A 163 -8.54 0.22 -14.87
C HIS A 163 -7.26 0.98 -15.24
N GLN A 164 -7.07 1.23 -16.53
CA GLN A 164 -5.96 2.03 -17.05
C GLN A 164 -6.53 3.19 -17.85
N GLU A 165 -6.18 4.41 -17.43
CA GLU A 165 -6.47 5.62 -18.20
C GLU A 165 -5.29 5.87 -19.13
N ILE A 166 -5.57 5.92 -20.43
CA ILE A 166 -4.60 6.31 -21.47
C ILE A 166 -4.91 7.77 -21.79
N LEU A 167 -3.95 8.65 -21.48
CA LEU A 167 -4.00 10.09 -21.80
C LEU A 167 -3.54 10.35 -23.24
#